data_AF-A0A8J4GUZ7-F1
#
_entry.id   AF-A0A8J4GUZ7-F1
#
_cell.length_a   1.000
_cell.length_b   1.000
_cell.length_c   1.000
_cell.angle_alpha   90.00
_cell.angle_beta   90.00
_cell.angle_gamma   90.00
#
_symmetry.space_group_name_H-M   'P 1'
#
loop_
_entity.id
_entity.type
_entity.pdbx_description
1 polymer ?
#
loop_
_entity_poly.entity_id
_entity_poly.type
_entity_poly.pdbx_seq_one_letter_code
_entity_poly.pdbx_strand_id
1 'polypeptide(L)'
;MVTKDADSKTTATKRPAATTSKAPTSSSAAVSRTAASPSRLRAGAPAKSAAIPTATSSASSKAPGVKTSAPSKPVSSLKSPAGSPTASKPTGASSSSKTGATAGKAGPKGGSKGGAKSGASKSSAEHEAAEDSGPDPAAEAARRAELEAKAAAEMEALRRAAWQAQVEYERKQEAKRRQQREEEAKRKKEEAALRKSLLEAAYDGEDDQIRAGLSRAREAGYLRPDPVEAADGHGNTLLSEAAAGGAVSTVQMLLQLGAQPNSRGEFLRTPLWRAAFLGKEEVVPALLQGGADPRIGNEGGELPEHVAPAAIKEVIKAWDVAKTDMLIQQIESRQLERAAAVQAERAHAVRGCEESVAAAEEANSRAQQALKHARMELEKRIHEYDTCVEEKKPEGLTQVALDEVHQAEQMVEDSRRRAVEAAEVLDAARLQLRREQQQQLAEGGEDAEALPGVQVAVRALNDVLIRDVGGLIAASGKWPLVIDTSGQASVFLRYQDTNYVNALNSRHMEPHMLRRSLLGSIRYGKAMVLDLQDCDLWPEMPRMFDQVQPGLLASLMDKSLLAGERYASLIRVEDGEEYDKNKFQESRIKAFGLIVLTAARMPNPQLLAQTYAVRVMITE
;
A
#
# COMPACT_ATOMS: atom_id res chain seq x y z
N MET A 1 -82.47 2.19 0.80
CA MET A 1 -81.86 1.28 -0.19
C MET A 1 -80.54 0.78 0.39
N VAL A 2 -80.19 -0.50 0.14
CA VAL A 2 -78.84 -1.10 0.33
C VAL A 2 -78.16 -0.91 1.72
N THR A 3 -78.38 -1.89 2.60
CA THR A 3 -77.45 -2.56 3.57
C THR A 3 -76.11 -1.94 4.03
N LYS A 4 -75.54 -2.27 5.21
CA LYS A 4 -76.00 -2.65 6.57
C LYS A 4 -74.76 -3.04 7.44
N ASP A 5 -74.65 -2.49 8.64
CA ASP A 5 -74.13 -3.02 9.93
C ASP A 5 -72.84 -3.88 10.10
N ALA A 6 -72.28 -3.80 11.33
CA ALA A 6 -71.48 -4.80 12.09
C ALA A 6 -69.95 -5.02 11.81
N ASP A 7 -69.08 -5.33 12.80
CA ASP A 7 -69.03 -5.04 14.26
C ASP A 7 -67.66 -5.44 14.92
N SER A 8 -67.30 -4.84 16.08
CA SER A 8 -66.37 -5.36 17.13
C SER A 8 -64.87 -5.61 16.78
N LYS A 9 -63.86 -5.82 17.65
CA LYS A 9 -63.54 -5.71 19.11
C LYS A 9 -61.98 -5.59 19.21
N THR A 10 -61.22 -5.01 20.17
CA THR A 10 -61.29 -4.53 21.58
C THR A 10 -60.88 -5.54 22.70
N THR A 11 -60.06 -5.06 23.67
CA THR A 11 -59.44 -5.72 24.87
C THR A 11 -58.25 -6.67 24.62
N ALA A 12 -57.11 -6.75 25.35
CA ALA A 12 -56.54 -6.18 26.61
C ALA A 12 -56.65 -7.02 27.92
N THR A 13 -55.55 -7.06 28.72
CA THR A 13 -55.45 -7.25 30.23
C THR A 13 -54.45 -8.31 30.79
N LYS A 14 -53.26 -7.84 31.23
CA LYS A 14 -52.63 -7.95 32.59
C LYS A 14 -52.24 -9.30 33.29
N ARG A 15 -51.05 -9.28 33.92
CA ARG A 15 -50.40 -10.16 34.96
C ARG A 15 -51.28 -11.02 35.90
N PRO A 16 -50.74 -12.18 36.36
CA PRO A 16 -50.17 -12.34 37.72
C PRO A 16 -48.69 -12.84 37.71
N ALA A 17 -47.84 -12.95 38.76
CA ALA A 17 -47.86 -12.71 40.23
C ALA A 17 -47.83 -13.95 41.18
N ALA A 18 -46.68 -14.18 41.83
CA ALA A 18 -46.41 -15.04 43.02
C ALA A 18 -46.56 -16.58 42.84
N THR A 19 -46.02 -17.52 43.66
CA THR A 19 -45.23 -17.49 44.93
C THR A 19 -44.41 -18.81 45.17
N THR A 20 -43.67 -18.88 46.30
CA THR A 20 -43.31 -20.09 47.12
C THR A 20 -42.23 -21.13 46.72
N SER A 21 -41.03 -20.95 47.30
CA SER A 21 -40.47 -21.77 48.42
C SER A 21 -39.41 -22.89 48.22
N LYS A 22 -38.55 -22.94 49.27
CA LYS A 22 -37.70 -24.04 49.81
C LYS A 22 -36.40 -24.48 49.09
N ALA A 23 -35.33 -24.46 49.89
CA ALA A 23 -34.04 -25.13 49.67
C ALA A 23 -34.05 -26.58 50.24
N PRO A 24 -32.90 -27.28 50.25
CA PRO A 24 -32.22 -27.40 51.56
C PRO A 24 -30.67 -27.37 51.51
N THR A 25 -30.05 -27.09 52.68
CA THR A 25 -28.78 -27.63 53.26
C THR A 25 -27.60 -28.08 52.38
N SER A 26 -26.31 -27.91 52.74
CA SER A 26 -25.56 -27.30 53.86
C SER A 26 -24.04 -27.39 53.53
N SER A 27 -23.03 -26.95 54.29
CA SER A 27 -22.90 -26.47 55.69
C SER A 27 -21.66 -25.56 55.85
N SER A 28 -21.47 -24.98 57.04
CA SER A 28 -20.21 -24.46 57.65
C SER A 28 -19.30 -23.51 56.83
N ALA A 29 -19.11 -22.23 57.21
CA ALA A 29 -18.51 -21.66 58.45
C ALA A 29 -16.98 -21.39 58.30
N ALA A 30 -16.40 -20.30 58.82
CA ALA A 30 -16.98 -19.13 59.49
C ALA A 30 -16.04 -17.91 59.53
N VAL A 31 -16.64 -16.71 59.74
CA VAL A 31 -16.15 -15.57 60.56
C VAL A 31 -14.62 -15.29 60.55
N SER A 32 -14.09 -14.35 59.76
CA SER A 32 -14.19 -12.86 59.85
C SER A 32 -13.28 -12.15 60.87
N ARG A 33 -12.42 -11.25 60.34
CA ARG A 33 -11.81 -10.05 61.01
C ARG A 33 -10.76 -10.38 62.12
N THR A 34 -9.82 -9.52 62.53
CA THR A 34 -9.57 -8.07 62.27
C THR A 34 -8.09 -7.69 62.51
N ALA A 35 -7.59 -6.68 61.78
CA ALA A 35 -6.58 -5.66 62.18
C ALA A 35 -5.16 -5.99 62.74
N ALA A 36 -4.28 -4.98 62.53
CA ALA A 36 -3.08 -4.60 63.32
C ALA A 36 -1.71 -5.29 63.12
N SER A 37 -0.71 -4.45 62.81
CA SER A 37 0.75 -4.60 63.08
C SER A 37 1.04 -4.44 64.61
N PRO A 38 2.27 -4.66 65.21
CA PRO A 38 3.60 -4.46 64.58
C PRO A 38 4.88 -5.21 65.11
N SER A 39 5.97 -5.12 64.32
CA SER A 39 7.39 -4.83 64.72
C SER A 39 8.38 -5.86 65.36
N ARG A 40 9.62 -5.84 64.78
CA ARG A 40 10.98 -6.13 65.35
C ARG A 40 11.35 -7.60 65.66
N LEU A 41 12.62 -8.04 65.63
CA LEU A 41 13.97 -7.44 65.84
C LEU A 41 14.95 -7.73 64.65
N ARG A 42 15.86 -6.81 64.22
CA ARG A 42 17.25 -6.47 64.67
C ARG A 42 18.31 -7.56 64.31
N ALA A 43 19.55 -7.32 63.82
CA ALA A 43 20.42 -6.13 63.62
C ALA A 43 21.07 -6.16 62.18
N GLY A 44 22.02 -5.31 61.73
CA GLY A 44 22.83 -4.22 62.29
C GLY A 44 23.38 -3.28 61.18
N ALA A 45 24.35 -2.39 61.46
CA ALA A 45 24.68 -1.19 60.63
C ALA A 45 26.22 -0.97 60.48
N PRO A 46 26.76 0.20 60.01
CA PRO A 46 26.47 1.08 58.84
C PRO A 46 27.72 1.47 58.01
N ALA A 47 27.58 2.10 56.82
CA ALA A 47 28.62 2.99 56.23
C ALA A 47 28.10 4.04 55.22
N LYS A 48 28.83 5.15 55.12
CA LYS A 48 28.50 6.46 54.52
C LYS A 48 28.74 6.61 53.00
N SER A 49 27.85 7.35 52.33
CA SER A 49 28.04 8.47 51.37
C SER A 49 29.18 8.54 50.31
N ALA A 50 28.88 9.31 49.24
CA ALA A 50 29.80 9.95 48.27
C ALA A 50 30.43 9.01 47.21
N ALA A 51 30.82 9.46 46.00
CA ALA A 51 30.44 10.65 45.21
C ALA A 51 30.83 10.43 43.72
N ILE A 52 30.42 11.31 42.81
CA ILE A 52 30.82 11.31 41.39
C ILE A 52 32.29 11.79 41.25
N PRO A 53 33.16 11.09 40.49
CA PRO A 53 34.47 11.60 40.10
C PRO A 53 34.53 11.99 38.61
N THR A 54 34.98 13.22 38.33
CA THR A 54 35.41 13.69 37.00
C THR A 54 36.90 14.03 37.01
N ALA A 55 37.70 13.44 36.12
CA ALA A 55 39.09 13.80 35.81
C ALA A 55 39.46 13.18 34.42
N THR A 56 40.22 13.74 33.47
CA THR A 56 41.50 14.51 33.43
C THR A 56 42.70 13.73 33.98
N SER A 57 43.88 13.63 33.34
CA SER A 57 44.38 14.00 31.99
C SER A 57 45.74 13.25 31.76
N SER A 58 46.74 13.55 30.92
CA SER A 58 47.08 14.64 29.97
C SER A 58 48.34 14.27 29.14
N ALA A 59 48.49 14.83 27.93
CA ALA A 59 49.74 14.90 27.13
C ALA A 59 50.27 13.56 26.53
N SER A 60 51.13 13.49 25.50
CA SER A 60 51.84 14.49 24.66
C SER A 60 52.25 13.81 23.31
N SER A 61 52.83 14.39 22.24
CA SER A 61 53.41 15.71 21.91
C SER A 61 53.53 15.90 20.37
N LYS A 62 54.19 17.00 19.92
CA LYS A 62 54.81 17.25 18.59
C LYS A 62 53.92 17.45 17.33
N ALA A 63 53.77 18.72 16.97
CA ALA A 63 53.77 19.25 15.60
C ALA A 63 55.23 19.71 15.22
N PRO A 64 55.54 20.38 14.08
CA PRO A 64 54.68 20.83 12.97
C PRO A 64 55.22 20.55 11.55
N GLY A 65 54.43 20.89 10.51
CA GLY A 65 54.87 20.97 9.12
C GLY A 65 53.74 21.40 8.17
N VAL A 66 53.90 22.53 7.47
CA VAL A 66 52.86 23.12 6.59
C VAL A 66 53.43 23.42 5.19
N LYS A 67 52.74 22.95 4.13
CA LYS A 67 52.56 23.67 2.85
C LYS A 67 51.64 22.93 1.86
N THR A 68 50.61 23.63 1.38
CA THR A 68 50.01 23.63 0.00
C THR A 68 49.79 22.28 -0.72
N SER A 69 48.60 21.94 -1.24
CA SER A 69 47.86 22.74 -2.24
C SER A 69 46.47 22.16 -2.62
N ALA A 70 45.62 23.02 -3.21
CA ALA A 70 44.44 22.81 -4.09
C ALA A 70 43.50 21.56 -3.96
N PRO A 71 42.17 21.75 -3.83
CA PRO A 71 41.15 20.70 -4.00
C PRO A 71 40.64 20.59 -5.46
N SER A 72 40.10 19.42 -5.84
CA SER A 72 39.54 19.18 -7.18
C SER A 72 38.19 18.43 -7.18
N LYS A 73 37.17 19.08 -7.75
CA LYS A 73 35.83 18.57 -8.16
C LYS A 73 35.23 19.59 -9.16
N PRO A 74 34.19 19.23 -9.94
CA PRO A 74 34.02 18.02 -10.74
C PRO A 74 33.90 18.37 -12.25
N VAL A 75 34.10 17.40 -13.15
CA VAL A 75 33.97 17.65 -14.60
C VAL A 75 32.52 17.45 -15.06
N SER A 76 31.99 18.39 -15.83
CA SER A 76 30.74 18.24 -16.57
C SER A 76 30.73 19.11 -17.84
N SER A 77 29.76 18.85 -18.72
CA SER A 77 29.53 19.47 -20.03
C SER A 77 30.53 19.13 -21.15
N LEU A 78 29.97 18.58 -22.23
CA LEU A 78 30.46 18.70 -23.61
C LEU A 78 29.26 19.10 -24.46
N LYS A 79 29.44 20.06 -25.37
CA LYS A 79 28.36 20.60 -26.21
C LYS A 79 28.85 20.81 -27.65
N SER A 80 27.96 20.48 -28.58
CA SER A 80 27.97 20.65 -30.04
C SER A 80 29.13 21.42 -30.72
N PRO A 81 29.74 20.86 -31.78
CA PRO A 81 30.28 21.67 -32.88
C PRO A 81 29.13 22.17 -33.79
N ALA A 82 29.40 23.23 -34.56
CA ALA A 82 28.47 23.79 -35.54
C ALA A 82 28.98 23.62 -36.98
N GLY A 83 28.08 23.64 -37.96
CA GLY A 83 28.44 23.56 -39.38
C GLY A 83 27.28 23.93 -40.31
N SER A 84 27.40 25.07 -40.98
CA SER A 84 26.56 25.49 -42.12
C SER A 84 27.46 25.67 -43.34
N PRO A 85 26.95 25.51 -44.58
CA PRO A 85 26.47 26.73 -45.26
C PRO A 85 25.30 26.52 -46.25
N THR A 86 24.74 27.63 -46.74
CA THR A 86 24.18 27.93 -48.10
C THR A 86 23.52 26.85 -48.98
N ALA A 87 22.60 27.14 -49.91
CA ALA A 87 21.63 28.22 -50.19
C ALA A 87 21.00 27.93 -51.58
N SER A 88 19.82 28.49 -51.87
CA SER A 88 19.30 28.76 -53.23
C SER A 88 19.02 27.62 -54.23
N LYS A 89 17.72 27.39 -54.49
CA LYS A 89 17.02 27.31 -55.81
C LYS A 89 17.82 26.92 -57.08
N PRO A 90 17.18 26.11 -57.98
CA PRO A 90 16.29 26.77 -58.94
C PRO A 90 14.93 26.07 -59.18
N THR A 91 14.01 26.84 -59.76
CA THR A 91 12.72 26.39 -60.33
C THR A 91 12.83 26.27 -61.84
N GLY A 92 12.36 25.17 -62.44
CA GLY A 92 12.19 25.01 -63.89
C GLY A 92 10.81 24.44 -64.21
N ALA A 93 10.13 24.98 -65.23
CA ALA A 93 8.76 24.61 -65.60
C ALA A 93 8.52 24.84 -67.11
N SER A 94 7.37 24.34 -67.61
CA SER A 94 7.05 24.11 -69.04
C SER A 94 7.88 22.96 -69.66
N SER A 95 7.42 22.21 -70.67
CA SER A 95 6.21 22.30 -71.51
C SER A 95 5.86 20.88 -72.04
N SER A 96 4.72 20.53 -72.67
CA SER A 96 3.41 21.19 -72.86
C SER A 96 2.36 20.21 -73.42
N SER A 97 1.10 20.29 -72.92
CA SER A 97 -0.15 19.91 -73.65
C SER A 97 -0.36 18.42 -74.05
N LYS A 98 -1.56 17.91 -74.41
CA LYS A 98 -2.94 18.46 -74.47
C LYS A 98 -3.98 17.31 -74.42
N THR A 99 -5.26 17.67 -74.27
CA THR A 99 -6.48 16.82 -74.40
C THR A 99 -6.73 15.79 -73.29
N GLY A 100 -7.99 15.35 -73.19
CA GLY A 100 -8.47 14.31 -72.26
C GLY A 100 -9.99 14.14 -72.38
N ALA A 101 -10.53 13.00 -71.93
CA ALA A 101 -11.97 12.74 -71.84
C ALA A 101 -12.27 11.53 -70.94
N THR A 102 -13.20 11.69 -69.98
CA THR A 102 -13.93 10.60 -69.25
C THR A 102 -13.07 9.61 -68.42
N ALA A 103 -13.58 8.86 -67.43
CA ALA A 103 -14.90 8.82 -66.78
C ALA A 103 -14.74 8.74 -65.23
N GLY A 104 -15.85 8.85 -64.48
CA GLY A 104 -15.85 8.86 -63.00
C GLY A 104 -16.29 7.56 -62.32
N LYS A 105 -15.98 7.49 -61.01
CA LYS A 105 -16.43 6.53 -59.97
C LYS A 105 -17.76 5.80 -60.22
N ALA A 106 -17.84 4.51 -59.86
CA ALA A 106 -18.43 4.04 -58.57
C ALA A 106 -18.79 2.52 -58.56
N GLY A 107 -18.81 1.90 -57.37
CA GLY A 107 -19.34 0.54 -57.15
C GLY A 107 -18.34 -0.60 -57.43
N PRO A 108 -18.65 -1.86 -57.04
CA PRO A 108 -20.01 -2.43 -56.98
C PRO A 108 -20.44 -3.07 -55.64
N LYS A 109 -21.73 -3.43 -55.57
CA LYS A 109 -22.30 -4.47 -54.69
C LYS A 109 -22.83 -5.62 -55.54
N GLY A 110 -22.78 -6.86 -55.05
CA GLY A 110 -23.46 -8.02 -55.61
C GLY A 110 -22.84 -9.33 -55.11
N GLY A 111 -23.58 -10.43 -54.93
CA GLY A 111 -25.03 -10.61 -55.13
C GLY A 111 -25.38 -12.04 -55.53
N SER A 112 -25.24 -13.01 -54.61
CA SER A 112 -25.37 -14.44 -54.93
C SER A 112 -26.83 -14.89 -55.15
N LYS A 113 -27.07 -15.66 -56.22
CA LYS A 113 -28.31 -16.41 -56.47
C LYS A 113 -28.08 -17.70 -57.28
N GLY A 114 -28.35 -18.84 -56.64
CA GLY A 114 -29.36 -19.81 -57.12
C GLY A 114 -28.99 -20.88 -58.17
N GLY A 115 -29.12 -22.14 -57.75
CA GLY A 115 -29.37 -23.31 -58.63
C GLY A 115 -28.16 -24.16 -59.00
N ALA A 116 -28.29 -25.45 -59.33
CA ALA A 116 -29.43 -26.37 -59.16
C ALA A 116 -28.96 -27.85 -59.18
N LYS A 117 -29.85 -28.80 -58.85
CA LYS A 117 -29.55 -30.23 -58.67
C LYS A 117 -29.30 -31.00 -59.98
N SER A 118 -28.28 -31.88 -60.00
CA SER A 118 -28.33 -33.26 -60.53
C SER A 118 -26.99 -33.99 -60.31
N GLY A 119 -26.90 -35.32 -60.16
CA GLY A 119 -27.98 -36.31 -60.06
C GLY A 119 -27.87 -37.53 -60.99
N ALA A 120 -26.71 -38.17 -61.12
CA ALA A 120 -26.60 -39.46 -61.82
C ALA A 120 -25.42 -40.30 -61.30
N SER A 121 -25.71 -41.51 -60.82
CA SER A 121 -24.71 -42.55 -60.52
C SER A 121 -24.65 -43.56 -61.68
N LYS A 122 -23.46 -43.85 -62.21
CA LYS A 122 -23.22 -45.05 -63.02
C LYS A 122 -21.81 -45.57 -62.77
N SER A 123 -21.73 -46.88 -62.54
CA SER A 123 -20.50 -47.64 -62.37
C SER A 123 -20.04 -48.24 -63.69
N SER A 124 -18.76 -48.08 -64.01
CA SER A 124 -18.03 -48.90 -64.96
C SER A 124 -16.61 -49.06 -64.41
N ALA A 125 -16.17 -50.30 -64.24
CA ALA A 125 -14.84 -50.59 -63.72
C ALA A 125 -13.86 -50.76 -64.88
N GLU A 126 -12.77 -50.02 -64.86
CA GLU A 126 -11.59 -50.28 -65.68
C GLU A 126 -10.37 -50.34 -64.74
N HIS A 127 -9.58 -51.41 -64.89
CA HIS A 127 -8.34 -51.60 -64.13
C HIS A 127 -7.21 -50.87 -64.86
N GLU A 128 -6.79 -49.72 -64.35
CA GLU A 128 -5.44 -49.20 -64.60
C GLU A 128 -4.60 -49.26 -63.33
N ALA A 129 -3.37 -49.72 -63.45
CA ALA A 129 -2.44 -49.85 -62.34
C ALA A 129 -1.77 -48.50 -62.08
N ALA A 130 -2.30 -47.73 -61.12
CA ALA A 130 -1.61 -46.56 -60.60
C ALA A 130 -0.35 -47.00 -59.85
N GLU A 131 0.82 -46.69 -60.39
CA GLU A 131 2.10 -46.90 -59.70
C GLU A 131 2.17 -45.97 -58.48
N ASP A 132 2.46 -46.55 -57.30
CA ASP A 132 2.63 -45.83 -56.02
C ASP A 132 3.93 -45.02 -56.02
N SER A 133 3.88 -43.93 -56.80
CA SER A 133 4.93 -42.94 -56.92
C SER A 133 4.81 -41.97 -55.75
N GLY A 134 5.54 -42.30 -54.66
CA GLY A 134 5.61 -41.48 -53.45
C GLY A 134 5.88 -40.00 -53.78
N PRO A 135 5.29 -39.05 -53.02
CA PRO A 135 5.15 -37.67 -53.42
C PRO A 135 6.49 -37.00 -53.73
N ASP A 136 6.55 -36.30 -54.87
CA ASP A 136 7.74 -35.61 -55.35
C ASP A 136 8.31 -34.68 -54.25
N PRO A 137 9.55 -34.90 -53.78
CA PRO A 137 10.15 -34.09 -52.72
C PRO A 137 10.31 -32.62 -53.10
N ALA A 138 10.38 -32.28 -54.40
CA ALA A 138 10.36 -30.88 -54.85
C ALA A 138 8.97 -30.23 -54.66
N ALA A 139 7.89 -30.98 -54.91
CA ALA A 139 6.52 -30.52 -54.68
C ALA A 139 6.20 -30.41 -53.17
N GLU A 140 6.72 -31.30 -52.34
CA GLU A 140 6.65 -31.15 -50.88
C GLU A 140 7.44 -29.93 -50.38
N ALA A 141 8.67 -29.73 -50.86
CA ALA A 141 9.49 -28.57 -50.48
C ALA A 141 8.81 -27.25 -50.86
N ALA A 142 8.21 -27.17 -52.05
CA ALA A 142 7.42 -26.02 -52.48
C ALA A 142 6.21 -25.75 -51.55
N ARG A 143 5.46 -26.79 -51.18
CA ARG A 143 4.33 -26.66 -50.23
C ARG A 143 4.78 -26.23 -48.83
N ARG A 144 5.91 -26.75 -48.34
CA ARG A 144 6.48 -26.35 -47.04
C ARG A 144 6.90 -24.88 -47.08
N ALA A 145 7.60 -24.44 -48.12
CA ALA A 145 7.97 -23.03 -48.32
C ALA A 145 6.74 -22.11 -48.44
N GLU A 146 5.65 -22.55 -49.08
CA GLU A 146 4.39 -21.78 -49.15
C GLU A 146 3.70 -21.67 -47.77
N LEU A 147 3.73 -22.73 -46.97
CA LEU A 147 3.21 -22.73 -45.60
C LEU A 147 4.07 -21.87 -44.66
N GLU A 148 5.39 -21.94 -44.78
CA GLU A 148 6.34 -21.09 -44.04
C GLU A 148 6.16 -19.61 -44.40
N ALA A 149 5.97 -19.29 -45.69
CA ALA A 149 5.68 -17.93 -46.14
C ALA A 149 4.34 -17.40 -45.60
N LYS A 150 3.30 -18.25 -45.55
CA LYS A 150 2.00 -17.90 -44.93
C LYS A 150 2.15 -17.66 -43.42
N ALA A 151 2.79 -18.57 -42.70
CA ALA A 151 3.05 -18.44 -41.26
C ALA A 151 3.92 -17.20 -40.94
N ALA A 152 4.89 -16.86 -41.78
CA ALA A 152 5.68 -15.64 -41.66
C ALA A 152 4.83 -14.37 -41.87
N ALA A 153 3.95 -14.36 -42.88
CA ALA A 153 3.03 -13.25 -43.13
C ALA A 153 1.99 -13.08 -42.00
N GLU A 154 1.49 -14.18 -41.43
CA GLU A 154 0.61 -14.18 -40.26
C GLU A 154 1.34 -13.65 -39.02
N MET A 155 2.57 -14.09 -38.76
CA MET A 155 3.40 -13.53 -37.67
C MET A 155 3.70 -12.04 -37.87
N GLU A 156 3.93 -11.58 -39.11
CA GLU A 156 4.13 -10.16 -39.37
C GLU A 156 2.82 -9.36 -39.18
N ALA A 157 1.67 -9.91 -39.57
CA ALA A 157 0.37 -9.32 -39.32
C ALA A 157 0.06 -9.22 -37.82
N LEU A 158 0.34 -10.28 -37.04
CA LEU A 158 0.21 -10.28 -35.58
C LEU A 158 1.15 -9.27 -34.91
N ARG A 159 2.41 -9.16 -35.37
CA ARG A 159 3.36 -8.12 -34.89
C ARG A 159 2.86 -6.70 -35.19
N ARG A 160 2.33 -6.46 -36.39
CA ARG A 160 1.72 -5.17 -36.76
C ARG A 160 0.48 -4.86 -35.92
N ALA A 161 -0.39 -5.84 -35.66
CA ALA A 161 -1.55 -5.68 -34.79
C ALA A 161 -1.17 -5.40 -33.33
N ALA A 162 -0.17 -6.11 -32.79
CA ALA A 162 0.35 -5.88 -31.44
C ALA A 162 0.94 -4.46 -31.29
N TRP A 163 1.72 -4.00 -32.27
CA TRP A 163 2.25 -2.62 -32.28
C TRP A 163 1.13 -1.57 -32.36
N GLN A 164 0.10 -1.80 -33.18
CA GLN A 164 -1.07 -0.91 -33.25
C GLN A 164 -1.83 -0.86 -31.91
N ALA A 165 -2.03 -2.02 -31.26
CA ALA A 165 -2.67 -2.09 -29.95
C ALA A 165 -1.85 -1.38 -28.86
N GLN A 166 -0.52 -1.49 -28.88
CA GLN A 166 0.37 -0.76 -27.98
C GLN A 166 0.25 0.76 -28.20
N VAL A 167 0.36 1.25 -29.43
CA VAL A 167 0.22 2.69 -29.74
C VAL A 167 -1.17 3.23 -29.39
N GLU A 168 -2.22 2.42 -29.54
CA GLU A 168 -3.56 2.77 -29.03
C GLU A 168 -3.63 2.83 -27.51
N TYR A 169 -2.99 1.91 -26.79
CA TYR A 169 -2.93 1.90 -25.33
C TYR A 169 -2.18 3.13 -24.81
N GLU A 170 -1.00 3.43 -25.36
CA GLU A 170 -0.21 4.63 -25.06
C GLU A 170 -1.05 5.90 -25.26
N ARG A 171 -1.71 6.06 -26.42
CA ARG A 171 -2.61 7.19 -26.70
C ARG A 171 -3.79 7.28 -25.72
N LYS A 172 -4.38 6.15 -25.31
CA LYS A 172 -5.46 6.12 -24.31
C LYS A 172 -4.96 6.55 -22.93
N GLN A 173 -3.72 6.20 -22.56
CA GLN A 173 -3.11 6.64 -21.30
C GLN A 173 -2.70 8.12 -21.36
N GLU A 174 -2.15 8.62 -22.47
CA GLU A 174 -1.89 10.05 -22.65
C GLU A 174 -3.17 10.89 -22.61
N ALA A 175 -4.26 10.42 -23.25
CA ALA A 175 -5.56 11.08 -23.19
C ALA A 175 -6.10 11.16 -21.75
N LYS A 176 -6.03 10.07 -20.97
CA LYS A 176 -6.39 10.07 -19.54
C LYS A 176 -5.53 11.04 -18.72
N ARG A 177 -4.21 11.00 -18.89
CA ARG A 177 -3.27 11.92 -18.19
C ARG A 177 -3.52 13.38 -18.56
N ARG A 178 -3.96 13.65 -19.79
CA ARG A 178 -4.38 14.98 -20.24
C ARG A 178 -5.70 15.41 -19.59
N GLN A 179 -6.72 14.54 -19.58
CA GLN A 179 -7.99 14.81 -18.90
C GLN A 179 -7.78 15.10 -17.41
N GLN A 180 -7.02 14.26 -16.70
CA GLN A 180 -6.66 14.47 -15.30
C GLN A 180 -5.99 15.82 -15.05
N ARG A 181 -5.06 16.24 -15.93
CA ARG A 181 -4.41 17.57 -15.84
C ARG A 181 -5.37 18.72 -16.12
N GLU A 182 -6.29 18.58 -17.08
CA GLU A 182 -7.29 19.59 -17.41
C GLU A 182 -8.34 19.72 -16.29
N GLU A 183 -8.74 18.61 -15.66
CA GLU A 183 -9.59 18.55 -14.47
C GLU A 183 -8.90 19.12 -13.22
N GLU A 184 -7.65 18.76 -12.96
CA GLU A 184 -6.87 19.29 -11.84
C GLU A 184 -6.61 20.79 -11.99
N ALA A 185 -6.29 21.26 -13.20
CA ALA A 185 -6.13 22.68 -13.50
C ALA A 185 -7.47 23.45 -13.36
N LYS A 186 -8.59 22.84 -13.76
CA LYS A 186 -9.94 23.40 -13.52
C LYS A 186 -10.23 23.49 -12.03
N ARG A 187 -9.96 22.43 -11.25
CA ARG A 187 -10.13 22.38 -9.79
C ARG A 187 -9.31 23.46 -9.09
N LYS A 188 -8.02 23.57 -9.41
CA LYS A 188 -7.11 24.60 -8.89
C LYS A 188 -7.55 26.02 -9.28
N LYS A 189 -8.09 26.21 -10.48
CA LYS A 189 -8.64 27.50 -10.92
C LYS A 189 -9.94 27.88 -10.19
N GLU A 190 -10.82 26.91 -9.93
CA GLU A 190 -12.04 27.11 -9.15
C GLU A 190 -11.74 27.39 -7.67
N GLU A 191 -10.80 26.66 -7.08
CA GLU A 191 -10.30 26.90 -5.73
C GLU A 191 -9.66 28.29 -5.60
N ALA A 192 -8.77 28.68 -6.53
CA ALA A 192 -8.17 30.01 -6.54
C ALA A 192 -9.21 31.13 -6.77
N ALA A 193 -10.23 30.90 -7.59
CA ALA A 193 -11.31 31.86 -7.80
C ALA A 193 -12.22 32.00 -6.56
N LEU A 194 -12.55 30.89 -5.89
CA LEU A 194 -13.31 30.90 -4.64
C LEU A 194 -12.53 31.58 -3.52
N ARG A 195 -11.23 31.27 -3.38
CA ARG A 195 -10.29 31.91 -2.44
C ARG A 195 -10.23 33.42 -2.65
N LYS A 196 -10.06 33.87 -3.89
CA LYS A 196 -10.06 35.30 -4.23
C LYS A 196 -11.39 35.97 -3.93
N SER A 197 -12.51 35.36 -4.34
CA SER A 197 -13.86 35.86 -4.09
C SER A 197 -14.19 35.98 -2.59
N LEU A 198 -13.69 35.05 -1.75
CA LEU A 198 -13.83 35.11 -0.30
C LEU A 198 -13.02 36.26 0.33
N LEU A 199 -11.81 36.52 -0.16
CA LEU A 199 -10.96 37.62 0.30
C LEU A 199 -11.53 38.99 -0.12
N GLU A 200 -12.05 39.11 -1.35
CA GLU A 200 -12.71 40.33 -1.83
C GLU A 200 -13.99 40.60 -1.04
N ALA A 201 -14.87 39.61 -0.87
CA ALA A 201 -16.07 39.74 -0.04
C ALA A 201 -15.75 40.06 1.44
N ALA A 202 -14.63 39.54 1.98
CA ALA A 202 -14.17 39.88 3.32
C ALA A 202 -13.71 41.33 3.45
N TYR A 203 -13.04 41.88 2.43
CA TYR A 203 -12.64 43.30 2.39
C TYR A 203 -13.87 44.22 2.26
N ASP A 204 -14.81 43.90 1.36
CA ASP A 204 -16.00 44.72 1.12
C ASP A 204 -17.09 44.58 2.20
N GLY A 205 -17.02 43.54 3.04
CA GLY A 205 -17.91 43.31 4.19
C GLY A 205 -19.18 42.51 3.88
N GLU A 206 -19.16 41.69 2.84
CA GLU A 206 -20.35 40.98 2.33
C GLU A 206 -20.61 39.65 3.08
N ASP A 207 -21.08 39.76 4.32
CA ASP A 207 -21.25 38.63 5.26
C ASP A 207 -21.97 37.40 4.68
N ASP A 208 -23.04 37.61 3.88
CA ASP A 208 -23.78 36.50 3.25
C ASP A 208 -22.98 35.79 2.15
N GLN A 209 -22.18 36.52 1.37
CA GLN A 209 -21.29 35.94 0.35
C GLN A 209 -20.17 35.13 1.00
N ILE A 210 -19.64 35.60 2.13
CA ILE A 210 -18.63 34.88 2.92
C ILE A 210 -19.22 33.60 3.49
N ARG A 211 -20.42 33.64 4.09
CA ARG A 211 -21.13 32.44 4.58
C ARG A 211 -21.38 31.42 3.46
N ALA A 212 -21.86 31.87 2.30
CA ALA A 212 -22.10 31.00 1.14
C ALA A 212 -20.79 30.39 0.59
N GLY A 213 -19.73 31.21 0.47
CA GLY A 213 -18.42 30.77 0.00
C GLY A 213 -17.73 29.79 0.95
N LEU A 214 -17.82 29.99 2.26
CA LEU A 214 -17.31 29.07 3.29
C LEU A 214 -18.06 27.73 3.28
N SER A 215 -19.40 27.74 3.12
CA SER A 215 -20.19 26.52 2.95
C SER A 215 -19.77 25.75 1.70
N ARG A 216 -19.66 26.45 0.56
CA ARG A 216 -19.21 25.87 -0.71
C ARG A 216 -17.77 25.33 -0.64
N ALA A 217 -16.87 25.98 0.10
CA ALA A 217 -15.51 25.50 0.32
C ALA A 217 -15.50 24.17 1.10
N ARG A 218 -16.33 24.07 2.15
CA ARG A 218 -16.50 22.83 2.93
C ARG A 218 -17.08 21.68 2.08
N GLU A 219 -18.13 21.95 1.30
CA GLU A 219 -18.76 20.98 0.40
C GLU A 219 -17.80 20.49 -0.71
N ALA A 220 -17.00 21.39 -1.29
CA ALA A 220 -16.00 21.04 -2.30
C ALA A 220 -14.71 20.42 -1.71
N GLY A 221 -14.53 20.48 -0.38
CA GLY A 221 -13.31 20.05 0.31
C GLY A 221 -12.07 20.92 0.02
N TYR A 222 -12.26 22.13 -0.52
CA TYR A 222 -11.22 23.11 -0.82
C TYR A 222 -10.77 23.85 0.46
N LEU A 223 -9.61 24.51 0.43
CA LEU A 223 -9.12 25.37 1.53
C LEU A 223 -9.02 24.65 2.90
N ARG A 224 -8.40 23.47 2.92
CA ARG A 224 -8.04 22.73 4.16
C ARG A 224 -6.80 23.35 4.84
N PRO A 225 -6.62 23.21 6.18
CA PRO A 225 -7.47 22.46 7.11
C PRO A 225 -8.81 23.12 7.42
N ASP A 226 -8.86 24.45 7.54
CA ASP A 226 -10.08 25.22 7.83
C ASP A 226 -10.24 26.40 6.86
N PRO A 227 -11.36 26.52 6.13
CA PRO A 227 -11.55 27.58 5.12
C PRO A 227 -11.74 28.98 5.73
N VAL A 228 -11.91 29.08 7.05
CA VAL A 228 -11.93 30.35 7.79
C VAL A 228 -10.54 30.98 7.86
N GLU A 229 -9.49 30.15 7.90
CA GLU A 229 -8.07 30.57 7.86
C GLU A 229 -7.54 30.72 6.42
N ALA A 230 -8.43 30.90 5.43
CA ALA A 230 -8.04 31.13 4.05
C ALA A 230 -7.24 32.44 3.92
N ALA A 231 -5.94 32.31 3.70
CA ALA A 231 -5.03 33.42 3.43
C ALA A 231 -5.01 33.81 1.94
N ASP A 232 -4.47 34.98 1.59
CA ASP A 232 -4.07 35.34 0.22
C ASP A 232 -2.70 34.74 -0.17
N GLY A 233 -2.07 35.26 -1.23
CA GLY A 233 -0.70 34.88 -1.64
C GLY A 233 0.42 35.48 -0.77
N HIS A 234 0.08 36.40 0.13
CA HIS A 234 0.97 37.15 1.02
C HIS A 234 0.80 36.74 2.50
N GLY A 235 -0.08 35.78 2.81
CA GLY A 235 -0.37 35.28 4.15
C GLY A 235 -1.54 35.99 4.88
N ASN A 236 -2.24 36.91 4.24
CA ASN A 236 -3.34 37.67 4.83
C ASN A 236 -4.63 36.84 4.88
N THR A 237 -5.09 36.47 6.08
CA THR A 237 -6.36 35.77 6.32
C THR A 237 -7.58 36.61 5.97
N LEU A 238 -8.76 35.96 5.84
CA LEU A 238 -10.06 36.65 5.72
C LEU A 238 -10.25 37.74 6.80
N LEU A 239 -9.81 37.46 8.04
CA LEU A 239 -9.88 38.42 9.14
C LEU A 239 -8.92 39.61 8.96
N SER A 240 -7.75 39.39 8.34
CA SER A 240 -6.77 40.42 7.99
C SER A 240 -7.29 41.38 6.91
N GLU A 241 -8.04 40.87 5.92
CA GLU A 241 -8.69 41.70 4.91
C GLU A 241 -9.94 42.42 5.43
N ALA A 242 -10.81 41.76 6.20
CA ALA A 242 -11.96 42.42 6.84
C ALA A 242 -11.53 43.56 7.78
N ALA A 243 -10.41 43.36 8.50
CA ALA A 243 -9.80 44.39 9.33
C ALA A 243 -9.21 45.56 8.52
N ALA A 244 -8.82 45.33 7.26
CA ALA A 244 -8.32 46.37 6.35
C ALA A 244 -9.44 47.12 5.62
N GLY A 245 -10.53 46.43 5.25
CA GLY A 245 -11.74 47.03 4.70
C GLY A 245 -12.47 47.90 5.72
N GLY A 246 -12.55 47.43 6.97
CA GLY A 246 -13.26 48.10 8.07
C GLY A 246 -14.59 47.45 8.44
N ALA A 247 -14.85 46.22 7.98
CA ALA A 247 -16.15 45.56 8.11
C ALA A 247 -16.34 44.96 9.51
N VAL A 248 -16.94 45.74 10.42
CA VAL A 248 -17.11 45.37 11.84
C VAL A 248 -17.95 44.09 12.02
N SER A 249 -19.05 43.93 11.27
CA SER A 249 -19.90 42.73 11.33
C SER A 249 -19.15 41.49 10.86
N THR A 250 -18.40 41.60 9.77
CA THR A 250 -17.56 40.55 9.22
C THR A 250 -16.44 40.14 10.16
N VAL A 251 -15.77 41.10 10.80
CA VAL A 251 -14.77 40.82 11.85
C VAL A 251 -15.40 40.03 13.00
N GLN A 252 -16.55 40.47 13.52
CA GLN A 252 -17.25 39.74 14.59
C GLN A 252 -17.71 38.34 14.16
N MET A 253 -18.21 38.18 12.93
CA MET A 253 -18.62 36.90 12.36
C MET A 253 -17.45 35.94 12.23
N LEU A 254 -16.32 36.37 11.66
CA LEU A 254 -15.13 35.54 11.48
C LEU A 254 -14.56 35.09 12.83
N LEU A 255 -14.51 35.99 13.82
CA LEU A 255 -14.12 35.65 15.20
C LEU A 255 -15.07 34.61 15.84
N GLN A 256 -16.39 34.73 15.64
CA GLN A 256 -17.38 33.74 16.11
C GLN A 256 -17.21 32.38 15.42
N LEU A 257 -16.85 32.35 14.13
CA LEU A 257 -16.53 31.13 13.40
C LEU A 257 -15.20 30.49 13.87
N GLY A 258 -14.35 31.26 14.58
CA GLY A 258 -13.11 30.80 15.19
C GLY A 258 -11.84 31.27 14.48
N ALA A 259 -11.91 32.32 13.67
CA ALA A 259 -10.75 32.90 13.01
C ALA A 259 -9.67 33.34 14.01
N GLN A 260 -8.39 33.13 13.69
CA GLN A 260 -7.28 33.47 14.58
C GLN A 260 -7.06 34.99 14.66
N PRO A 261 -7.33 35.65 15.81
CA PRO A 261 -7.23 37.11 15.91
C PRO A 261 -5.80 37.64 15.76
N ASN A 262 -4.81 36.76 15.97
CA ASN A 262 -3.38 37.05 15.95
C ASN A 262 -2.66 36.43 14.72
N SER A 263 -3.40 36.01 13.69
CA SER A 263 -2.83 35.50 12.43
C SER A 263 -1.82 36.50 11.84
N ARG A 264 -0.65 36.05 11.41
CA ARG A 264 0.43 36.94 10.93
C ARG A 264 0.60 36.81 9.42
N GLY A 265 0.17 37.84 8.68
CA GLY A 265 0.35 37.93 7.24
C GLY A 265 1.69 38.53 6.84
N GLU A 266 1.73 39.20 5.69
CA GLU A 266 2.94 39.79 5.12
C GLU A 266 3.61 40.76 6.10
N PHE A 267 4.95 40.73 6.15
CA PHE A 267 5.76 41.48 7.13
C PHE A 267 5.32 41.23 8.58
N LEU A 268 4.84 40.01 8.87
CA LEU A 268 4.36 39.53 10.17
C LEU A 268 3.23 40.39 10.81
N ARG A 269 2.49 41.14 9.99
CA ARG A 269 1.40 42.04 10.42
C ARG A 269 0.17 41.26 10.86
N THR A 270 -0.46 41.69 11.96
CA THR A 270 -1.73 41.17 12.47
C THR A 270 -2.94 41.95 11.90
N PRO A 271 -4.17 41.39 11.95
CA PRO A 271 -5.39 42.14 11.65
C PRO A 271 -5.50 43.44 12.44
N LEU A 272 -5.12 43.42 13.72
CA LEU A 272 -5.11 44.60 14.60
C LEU A 272 -4.10 45.66 14.13
N TRP A 273 -2.91 45.27 13.67
CA TRP A 273 -1.93 46.18 13.07
C TRP A 273 -2.49 46.84 11.79
N ARG A 274 -3.17 46.06 10.92
CA ARG A 274 -3.76 46.59 9.69
C ARG A 274 -4.92 47.56 9.95
N ALA A 275 -5.82 47.22 10.87
CA ALA A 275 -6.91 48.11 11.28
C ALA A 275 -6.37 49.42 11.88
N ALA A 276 -5.32 49.35 12.70
CA ALA A 276 -4.67 50.52 13.28
C ALA A 276 -3.99 51.41 12.22
N PHE A 277 -3.18 50.83 11.32
CA PHE A 277 -2.51 51.55 10.23
C PHE A 277 -3.50 52.20 9.25
N LEU A 278 -4.63 51.55 8.97
CA LEU A 278 -5.67 52.04 8.05
C LEU A 278 -6.76 52.89 8.73
N GLY A 279 -6.60 53.23 10.00
CA GLY A 279 -7.50 54.14 10.73
C GLY A 279 -8.92 53.60 10.98
N LYS A 280 -9.10 52.28 11.05
CA LYS A 280 -10.41 51.61 11.19
C LYS A 280 -10.85 51.56 12.65
N GLU A 281 -11.26 52.71 13.18
CA GLU A 281 -11.52 52.92 14.61
C GLU A 281 -12.57 51.96 15.19
N GLU A 282 -13.69 51.71 14.50
CA GLU A 282 -14.75 50.80 14.98
C GLU A 282 -14.35 49.32 15.01
N VAL A 283 -13.38 48.91 14.17
CA VAL A 283 -12.89 47.53 14.10
C VAL A 283 -11.93 47.19 15.25
N VAL A 284 -11.15 48.16 15.73
CA VAL A 284 -10.14 47.92 16.77
C VAL A 284 -10.75 47.38 18.08
N PRO A 285 -11.85 47.94 18.63
CA PRO A 285 -12.56 47.34 19.76
C PRO A 285 -13.07 45.92 19.49
N ALA A 286 -13.56 45.63 18.27
CA ALA A 286 -14.07 44.31 17.93
C ALA A 286 -12.96 43.25 17.86
N LEU A 287 -11.79 43.60 17.33
CA LEU A 287 -10.61 42.73 17.34
C LEU A 287 -10.07 42.50 18.76
N LEU A 288 -9.98 43.54 19.58
CA LEU A 288 -9.53 43.44 20.97
C LEU A 288 -10.47 42.56 21.81
N GLN A 289 -11.80 42.73 21.67
CA GLN A 289 -12.81 41.85 22.27
C GLN A 289 -12.75 40.41 21.71
N GLY A 290 -12.25 40.25 20.48
CA GLY A 290 -11.96 38.97 19.85
C GLY A 290 -10.67 38.27 20.31
N GLY A 291 -9.91 38.87 21.24
CA GLY A 291 -8.63 38.31 21.72
C GLY A 291 -7.41 38.68 20.87
N ALA A 292 -7.50 39.72 20.03
CA ALA A 292 -6.32 40.28 19.37
C ALA A 292 -5.39 40.94 20.39
N ASP A 293 -4.09 40.73 20.22
CA ASP A 293 -3.06 41.16 21.16
C ASP A 293 -2.37 42.45 20.68
N PRO A 294 -2.54 43.60 21.36
CA PRO A 294 -1.87 44.84 20.99
C PRO A 294 -0.34 44.80 21.19
N ARG A 295 0.20 43.78 21.87
CA ARG A 295 1.64 43.56 22.04
C ARG A 295 2.32 42.94 20.81
N ILE A 296 1.56 42.46 19.81
CA ILE A 296 2.13 41.83 18.61
C ILE A 296 2.34 42.87 17.50
N GLY A 297 3.58 43.33 17.38
CA GLY A 297 4.02 44.21 16.28
C GLY A 297 4.27 43.49 14.95
N ASN A 298 4.66 44.26 13.94
CA ASN A 298 5.11 43.75 12.64
C ASN A 298 6.57 43.21 12.69
N GLU A 299 7.13 42.83 11.54
CA GLU A 299 8.51 42.34 11.37
C GLU A 299 9.58 43.36 11.82
N GLY A 300 9.29 44.66 11.67
CA GLY A 300 10.13 45.75 12.18
C GLY A 300 9.97 46.02 13.69
N GLY A 301 9.13 45.26 14.40
CA GLY A 301 8.81 45.47 15.81
C GLY A 301 7.83 46.62 16.07
N GLU A 302 7.21 47.20 15.04
CA GLU A 302 6.24 48.29 15.23
C GLU A 302 4.92 47.74 15.74
N LEU A 303 4.55 48.11 16.98
CA LEU A 303 3.26 47.78 17.57
C LEU A 303 2.11 48.45 16.82
N PRO A 304 0.89 47.88 16.83
CA PRO A 304 -0.32 48.54 16.34
C PRO A 304 -0.50 49.96 16.91
N GLU A 305 -0.12 50.17 18.18
CA GLU A 305 -0.14 51.51 18.80
C GLU A 305 0.76 52.51 18.04
N HIS A 306 1.98 52.14 17.63
CA HIS A 306 2.93 53.10 17.05
C HIS A 306 2.38 53.72 15.75
N VAL A 307 1.79 52.89 14.90
CA VAL A 307 1.29 53.26 13.57
C VAL A 307 -0.10 53.91 13.58
N ALA A 308 -0.87 53.79 14.66
CA ALA A 308 -2.26 54.22 14.67
C ALA A 308 -2.44 55.76 14.65
N PRO A 309 -3.59 56.27 14.17
CA PRO A 309 -4.01 57.66 14.41
C PRO A 309 -4.33 57.90 15.89
N ALA A 310 -4.40 59.18 16.29
CA ALA A 310 -4.51 59.58 17.70
C ALA A 310 -5.71 58.96 18.45
N ALA A 311 -6.90 58.86 17.83
CA ALA A 311 -8.06 58.25 18.46
C ALA A 311 -7.82 56.76 18.78
N ILE A 312 -7.32 55.99 17.81
CA ILE A 312 -7.00 54.57 17.99
C ILE A 312 -5.86 54.34 18.98
N LYS A 313 -4.87 55.25 19.05
CA LYS A 313 -3.80 55.20 20.07
C LYS A 313 -4.36 55.20 21.48
N GLU A 314 -5.32 56.08 21.78
CA GLU A 314 -5.92 56.12 23.12
C GLU A 314 -6.84 54.92 23.39
N VAL A 315 -7.54 54.38 22.38
CA VAL A 315 -8.31 53.12 22.50
C VAL A 315 -7.41 51.93 22.83
N ILE A 316 -6.25 51.80 22.18
CA ILE A 316 -5.30 50.71 22.42
C ILE A 316 -4.65 50.84 23.82
N LYS A 317 -4.26 52.06 24.24
CA LYS A 317 -3.71 52.30 25.59
C LYS A 317 -4.72 52.10 26.71
N ALA A 318 -5.99 52.43 26.47
CA ALA A 318 -7.07 52.23 27.43
C ALA A 318 -7.52 50.75 27.52
N TRP A 319 -7.03 49.88 26.65
CA TRP A 319 -7.33 48.46 26.69
C TRP A 319 -6.60 47.74 27.83
N ASP A 320 -7.33 46.88 28.52
CA ASP A 320 -6.84 46.10 29.65
C ASP A 320 -6.20 44.80 29.14
N VAL A 321 -4.87 44.77 29.12
CA VAL A 321 -4.06 43.64 28.64
C VAL A 321 -4.39 42.33 29.39
N ALA A 322 -4.82 42.39 30.65
CA ALA A 322 -5.22 41.17 31.38
C ALA A 322 -6.46 40.51 30.77
N LYS A 323 -7.35 41.28 30.11
CA LYS A 323 -8.48 40.73 29.35
C LYS A 323 -8.02 40.03 28.07
N THR A 324 -6.99 40.56 27.39
CA THR A 324 -6.36 39.87 26.25
C THR A 324 -5.78 38.54 26.70
N ASP A 325 -5.05 38.48 27.81
CA ASP A 325 -4.49 37.22 28.34
C ASP A 325 -5.59 36.21 28.71
N MET A 326 -6.69 36.65 29.33
CA MET A 326 -7.86 35.79 29.60
C MET A 326 -8.56 35.30 28.32
N LEU A 327 -8.66 36.14 27.29
CA LEU A 327 -9.28 35.78 26.01
C LEU A 327 -8.42 34.79 25.23
N ILE A 328 -7.10 34.96 25.22
CA ILE A 328 -6.15 34.00 24.64
C ILE A 328 -6.32 32.63 25.29
N GLN A 329 -6.33 32.55 26.63
CA GLN A 329 -6.54 31.28 27.35
C GLN A 329 -7.90 30.63 27.03
N GLN A 330 -8.97 31.42 26.83
CA GLN A 330 -10.27 30.88 26.39
C GLN A 330 -10.25 30.37 24.94
N ILE A 331 -9.50 31.01 24.05
CA ILE A 331 -9.32 30.57 22.66
C ILE A 331 -8.50 29.28 22.64
N GLU A 332 -7.39 29.22 23.37
CA GLU A 332 -6.54 28.03 23.51
C GLU A 332 -7.32 26.84 24.09
N SER A 333 -8.10 27.03 25.17
CA SER A 333 -8.97 25.98 25.73
C SER A 333 -9.97 25.47 24.69
N ARG A 334 -10.67 26.36 23.99
CA ARG A 334 -11.64 25.97 22.94
C ARG A 334 -10.98 25.28 21.74
N GLN A 335 -9.76 25.68 21.37
CA GLN A 335 -8.99 25.02 20.32
C GLN A 335 -8.56 23.62 20.75
N LEU A 336 -8.10 23.45 22.00
CA LEU A 336 -7.73 22.16 22.57
C LEU A 336 -8.94 21.24 22.73
N GLU A 337 -10.09 21.75 23.16
CA GLU A 337 -11.37 21.03 23.20
C GLU A 337 -11.81 20.58 21.80
N ARG A 338 -11.74 21.46 20.79
CA ARG A 338 -12.05 21.12 19.39
C ARG A 338 -11.09 20.06 18.84
N ALA A 339 -9.79 20.22 19.07
CA ALA A 339 -8.77 19.26 18.64
C ALA A 339 -8.96 17.89 19.31
N ALA A 340 -9.25 17.87 20.62
CA ALA A 340 -9.54 16.65 21.35
C ALA A 340 -10.85 15.97 20.86
N ALA A 341 -11.88 16.74 20.52
CA ALA A 341 -13.12 16.22 19.93
C ALA A 341 -12.87 15.58 18.55
N VAL A 342 -12.14 16.27 17.67
CA VAL A 342 -11.76 15.75 16.34
C VAL A 342 -10.85 14.51 16.47
N GLN A 343 -9.91 14.50 17.42
CA GLN A 343 -9.10 13.30 17.70
C GLN A 343 -9.95 12.15 18.26
N ALA A 344 -10.92 12.41 19.13
CA ALA A 344 -11.83 11.38 19.66
C ALA A 344 -12.74 10.79 18.56
N GLU A 345 -13.23 11.62 17.64
CA GLU A 345 -13.99 11.19 16.46
C GLU A 345 -13.12 10.35 15.50
N ARG A 346 -11.92 10.84 15.15
CA ARG A 346 -10.93 10.08 14.35
C ARG A 346 -10.56 8.75 15.01
N ALA A 347 -10.43 8.71 16.34
CA ALA A 347 -10.13 7.47 17.09
C ALA A 347 -11.33 6.52 17.18
N HIS A 348 -12.57 7.03 17.20
CA HIS A 348 -13.78 6.21 17.11
C HIS A 348 -13.93 5.60 15.70
N ALA A 349 -13.64 6.37 14.65
CA ALA A 349 -13.66 5.89 13.27
C ALA A 349 -12.63 4.76 13.03
N VAL A 350 -11.38 4.93 13.51
CA VAL A 350 -10.37 3.87 13.46
C VAL A 350 -10.79 2.63 14.24
N ARG A 351 -11.33 2.78 15.46
CA ARG A 351 -11.82 1.63 16.26
C ARG A 351 -12.92 0.85 15.54
N GLY A 352 -13.88 1.53 14.91
CA GLY A 352 -14.91 0.87 14.10
C GLY A 352 -14.33 0.11 12.89
N CYS A 353 -13.22 0.60 12.32
CA CYS A 353 -12.48 -0.12 11.27
C CYS A 353 -11.69 -1.31 11.83
N GLU A 354 -11.10 -1.20 13.03
CA GLU A 354 -10.42 -2.31 13.73
C GLU A 354 -11.42 -3.44 14.08
N GLU A 355 -12.59 -3.10 14.61
CA GLU A 355 -13.69 -4.02 14.87
C GLU A 355 -14.17 -4.70 13.58
N SER A 356 -14.28 -3.95 12.47
CA SER A 356 -14.63 -4.51 11.16
C SER A 356 -13.55 -5.43 10.58
N VAL A 357 -12.25 -5.16 10.82
CA VAL A 357 -11.15 -6.04 10.41
C VAL A 357 -11.19 -7.33 11.23
N ALA A 358 -11.34 -7.24 12.57
CA ALA A 358 -11.43 -8.42 13.43
C ALA A 358 -12.61 -9.34 13.04
N ALA A 359 -13.78 -8.77 12.73
CA ALA A 359 -14.93 -9.54 12.23
C ALA A 359 -14.64 -10.23 10.88
N ALA A 360 -13.92 -9.56 9.97
CA ALA A 360 -13.51 -10.14 8.69
C ALA A 360 -12.43 -11.23 8.85
N GLU A 361 -11.53 -11.10 9.82
CA GLU A 361 -10.53 -12.15 10.14
C GLU A 361 -11.21 -13.40 10.71
N GLU A 362 -12.21 -13.26 11.59
CA GLU A 362 -13.01 -14.38 12.09
C GLU A 362 -13.86 -15.01 10.97
N ALA A 363 -14.43 -14.22 10.05
CA ALA A 363 -15.16 -14.72 8.89
C ALA A 363 -14.26 -15.51 7.93
N ASN A 364 -13.09 -14.98 7.57
CA ASN A 364 -12.09 -15.65 6.73
C ASN A 364 -11.57 -16.94 7.39
N SER A 365 -11.24 -16.92 8.69
CA SER A 365 -10.80 -18.12 9.42
C SER A 365 -11.86 -19.23 9.38
N ARG A 366 -13.15 -18.90 9.58
CA ARG A 366 -14.26 -19.85 9.45
C ARG A 366 -14.41 -20.40 8.03
N ALA A 367 -14.28 -19.56 7.00
CA ALA A 367 -14.35 -19.98 5.60
C ALA A 367 -13.18 -20.92 5.22
N GLN A 368 -11.96 -20.62 5.67
CA GLN A 368 -10.78 -21.47 5.49
C GLN A 368 -10.92 -22.81 6.22
N GLN A 369 -11.45 -22.83 7.44
CA GLN A 369 -11.75 -24.06 8.18
C GLN A 369 -12.80 -24.92 7.44
N ALA A 370 -13.86 -24.31 6.89
CA ALA A 370 -14.87 -25.00 6.10
C ALA A 370 -14.27 -25.60 4.81
N LEU A 371 -13.44 -24.85 4.08
CA LEU A 371 -12.72 -25.35 2.90
C LEU A 371 -11.78 -26.51 3.25
N LYS A 372 -11.08 -26.45 4.38
CA LYS A 372 -10.24 -27.55 4.86
C LYS A 372 -11.08 -28.80 5.16
N HIS A 373 -12.23 -28.66 5.81
CA HIS A 373 -13.15 -29.79 6.06
C HIS A 373 -13.69 -30.39 4.76
N ALA A 374 -14.11 -29.55 3.81
CA ALA A 374 -14.62 -30.03 2.51
C ALA A 374 -13.54 -30.83 1.75
N ARG A 375 -12.28 -30.38 1.76
CA ARG A 375 -11.16 -31.11 1.13
C ARG A 375 -10.89 -32.47 1.78
N MET A 376 -10.88 -32.54 3.12
CA MET A 376 -10.66 -33.82 3.82
C MET A 376 -11.79 -34.83 3.57
N GLU A 377 -13.04 -34.38 3.45
CA GLU A 377 -14.15 -35.27 3.07
C GLU A 377 -14.05 -35.70 1.60
N LEU A 378 -13.63 -34.82 0.68
CA LEU A 378 -13.37 -35.19 -0.72
C LEU A 378 -12.25 -36.24 -0.85
N GLU A 379 -11.11 -36.04 -0.19
CA GLU A 379 -10.01 -37.02 -0.15
C GLU A 379 -10.48 -38.38 0.37
N LYS A 380 -11.33 -38.38 1.41
CA LYS A 380 -11.97 -39.59 1.95
C LYS A 380 -12.93 -40.25 0.94
N ARG A 381 -13.74 -39.49 0.19
CA ARG A 381 -14.64 -40.06 -0.84
C ARG A 381 -13.89 -40.61 -2.04
N ILE A 382 -12.80 -39.97 -2.46
CA ILE A 382 -11.90 -40.50 -3.50
C ILE A 382 -11.33 -41.84 -3.04
N HIS A 383 -10.83 -41.94 -1.80
CA HIS A 383 -10.32 -43.21 -1.26
C HIS A 383 -11.41 -44.30 -1.12
N GLU A 384 -12.63 -43.94 -0.71
CA GLU A 384 -13.79 -44.85 -0.67
C GLU A 384 -14.14 -45.38 -2.08
N TYR A 385 -14.10 -44.52 -3.11
CA TYR A 385 -14.29 -44.90 -4.51
C TYR A 385 -13.16 -45.81 -5.02
N ASP A 386 -11.89 -45.42 -4.86
CA ASP A 386 -10.71 -46.17 -5.31
C ASP A 386 -10.71 -47.59 -4.71
N THR A 387 -11.00 -47.71 -3.41
CA THR A 387 -11.13 -49.02 -2.73
C THR A 387 -12.23 -49.88 -3.36
N CYS A 388 -13.35 -49.27 -3.77
CA CYS A 388 -14.43 -50.01 -4.43
C CYS A 388 -14.09 -50.45 -5.86
N VAL A 389 -13.23 -49.71 -6.56
CA VAL A 389 -12.67 -50.09 -7.86
C VAL A 389 -11.67 -51.24 -7.71
N GLU A 390 -10.75 -51.16 -6.75
CA GLU A 390 -9.77 -52.23 -6.47
C GLU A 390 -10.43 -53.55 -6.07
N GLU A 391 -11.43 -53.50 -5.18
CA GLU A 391 -12.19 -54.68 -4.73
C GLU A 391 -13.17 -55.23 -5.78
N LYS A 392 -13.31 -54.59 -6.95
CA LYS A 392 -14.25 -54.96 -8.02
C LYS A 392 -15.70 -55.12 -7.54
N LYS A 393 -16.16 -54.18 -6.72
CA LYS A 393 -17.56 -54.13 -6.27
C LYS A 393 -18.52 -53.94 -7.46
N PRO A 394 -19.79 -54.39 -7.34
CA PRO A 394 -20.76 -54.30 -8.42
C PRO A 394 -20.99 -52.85 -8.84
N GLU A 395 -21.11 -52.62 -10.15
CA GLU A 395 -21.07 -51.29 -10.80
C GLU A 395 -21.99 -50.25 -10.16
N GLY A 396 -23.18 -50.64 -9.72
CA GLY A 396 -24.13 -49.74 -9.04
C GLY A 396 -23.64 -49.19 -7.69
N LEU A 397 -22.71 -49.85 -7.00
CA LEU A 397 -22.08 -49.31 -5.79
C LEU A 397 -20.98 -48.30 -6.12
N THR A 398 -20.17 -48.61 -7.14
CA THR A 398 -19.10 -47.74 -7.64
C THR A 398 -19.67 -46.46 -8.26
N GLN A 399 -20.84 -46.55 -8.92
CA GLN A 399 -21.58 -45.39 -9.44
C GLN A 399 -22.01 -44.44 -8.32
N VAL A 400 -22.57 -44.96 -7.22
CA VAL A 400 -22.98 -44.14 -6.06
C VAL A 400 -21.77 -43.49 -5.37
N ALA A 401 -20.66 -44.21 -5.22
CA ALA A 401 -19.42 -43.63 -4.68
C ALA A 401 -18.88 -42.49 -5.56
N LEU A 402 -18.97 -42.61 -6.89
CA LEU A 402 -18.59 -41.55 -7.84
C LEU A 402 -19.52 -40.33 -7.74
N ASP A 403 -20.84 -40.55 -7.59
CA ASP A 403 -21.80 -39.46 -7.39
C ASP A 403 -21.60 -38.75 -6.04
N GLU A 404 -21.12 -39.43 -4.99
CA GLU A 404 -20.70 -38.82 -3.72
C GLU A 404 -19.37 -38.02 -3.87
N VAL A 405 -18.42 -38.50 -4.68
CA VAL A 405 -17.21 -37.71 -5.03
C VAL A 405 -17.59 -36.41 -5.74
N HIS A 406 -18.44 -36.46 -6.78
CA HIS A 406 -18.89 -35.25 -7.48
C HIS A 406 -19.63 -34.25 -6.56
N GLN A 407 -20.37 -34.75 -5.56
CA GLN A 407 -21.00 -33.89 -4.54
C GLN A 407 -19.96 -33.23 -3.61
N ALA A 408 -18.95 -33.99 -3.18
CA ALA A 408 -17.85 -33.47 -2.37
C ALA A 408 -17.00 -32.44 -3.14
N GLU A 409 -16.75 -32.64 -4.44
CA GLU A 409 -16.09 -31.66 -5.32
C GLU A 409 -16.87 -30.35 -5.40
N GLN A 410 -18.19 -30.41 -5.58
CA GLN A 410 -19.06 -29.22 -5.57
C GLN A 410 -19.01 -28.50 -4.22
N MET A 411 -19.00 -29.23 -3.10
CA MET A 411 -18.84 -28.65 -1.76
C MET A 411 -17.46 -28.00 -1.56
N VAL A 412 -16.39 -28.53 -2.17
CA VAL A 412 -15.05 -27.92 -2.16
C VAL A 412 -15.02 -26.63 -2.96
N GLU A 413 -15.59 -26.60 -4.17
CA GLU A 413 -15.64 -25.38 -4.99
C GLU A 413 -16.52 -24.28 -4.36
N ASP A 414 -17.64 -24.64 -3.75
CA ASP A 414 -18.48 -23.71 -2.99
C ASP A 414 -17.75 -23.13 -1.77
N SER A 415 -17.01 -23.97 -1.04
CA SER A 415 -16.22 -23.53 0.12
C SER A 415 -15.00 -22.69 -0.30
N ARG A 416 -14.40 -23.03 -1.44
CA ARG A 416 -13.28 -22.28 -2.06
C ARG A 416 -13.74 -20.88 -2.46
N ARG A 417 -14.88 -20.77 -3.14
CA ARG A 417 -15.49 -19.49 -3.51
C ARG A 417 -15.73 -18.60 -2.27
N ARG A 418 -16.37 -19.14 -1.24
CA ARG A 418 -16.60 -18.42 0.04
C ARG A 418 -15.30 -18.00 0.74
N ALA A 419 -14.23 -18.80 0.65
CA ALA A 419 -12.93 -18.46 1.22
C ALA A 419 -12.22 -17.32 0.45
N VAL A 420 -12.36 -17.27 -0.88
CA VAL A 420 -11.87 -16.13 -1.70
C VAL A 420 -12.67 -14.87 -1.39
N GLU A 421 -14.01 -14.95 -1.39
CA GLU A 421 -14.90 -13.83 -1.05
C GLU A 421 -14.59 -13.25 0.36
N ALA A 422 -14.37 -14.11 1.35
CA ALA A 422 -14.00 -13.69 2.70
C ALA A 422 -12.59 -13.07 2.79
N ALA A 423 -11.64 -13.50 1.96
CA ALA A 423 -10.32 -12.90 1.88
C ALA A 423 -10.35 -11.51 1.20
N GLU A 424 -11.14 -11.34 0.14
CA GLU A 424 -11.36 -10.04 -0.51
C GLU A 424 -12.00 -9.02 0.44
N VAL A 425 -13.00 -9.45 1.23
CA VAL A 425 -13.63 -8.61 2.27
C VAL A 425 -12.62 -8.21 3.36
N LEU A 426 -11.74 -9.13 3.77
CA LEU A 426 -10.70 -8.86 4.75
C LEU A 426 -9.67 -7.83 4.24
N ASP A 427 -9.19 -7.99 3.02
CA ASP A 427 -8.24 -7.04 2.43
C ASP A 427 -8.87 -5.67 2.14
N ALA A 428 -10.17 -5.62 1.80
CA ALA A 428 -10.92 -4.38 1.71
C ALA A 428 -11.04 -3.66 3.07
N ALA A 429 -11.37 -4.38 4.15
CA ALA A 429 -11.43 -3.83 5.50
C ALA A 429 -10.06 -3.32 5.99
N ARG A 430 -8.99 -4.09 5.75
CA ARG A 430 -7.60 -3.70 6.07
C ARG A 430 -7.15 -2.48 5.26
N LEU A 431 -7.56 -2.35 4.00
CA LEU A 431 -7.30 -1.18 3.17
C LEU A 431 -8.05 0.06 3.70
N GLN A 432 -9.27 -0.10 4.18
CA GLN A 432 -10.03 1.00 4.81
C GLN A 432 -9.38 1.46 6.11
N LEU A 433 -9.04 0.53 7.02
CA LEU A 433 -8.32 0.85 8.26
C LEU A 433 -7.00 1.61 7.97
N ARG A 434 -6.25 1.17 6.96
CA ARG A 434 -5.02 1.86 6.53
C ARG A 434 -5.27 3.28 6.03
N ARG A 435 -6.36 3.52 5.28
CA ARG A 435 -6.71 4.87 4.80
C ARG A 435 -7.06 5.82 5.95
N GLU A 436 -7.75 5.35 6.97
CA GLU A 436 -8.04 6.15 8.17
C GLU A 436 -6.76 6.45 8.97
N GLN A 437 -5.88 5.45 9.14
CA GLN A 437 -4.57 5.64 9.78
C GLN A 437 -3.63 6.57 8.98
N GLN A 438 -3.62 6.49 7.65
CA GLN A 438 -2.86 7.42 6.80
C GLN A 438 -3.42 8.85 6.86
N GLN A 439 -4.74 9.03 6.98
CA GLN A 439 -5.34 10.35 7.22
C GLN A 439 -4.97 10.94 8.59
N GLN A 440 -4.71 10.11 9.60
CA GLN A 440 -4.18 10.59 10.89
C GLN A 440 -2.70 11.02 10.81
N LEU A 441 -1.90 10.38 9.93
CA LEU A 441 -0.49 10.70 9.71
C LEU A 441 -0.26 11.89 8.75
N ALA A 442 -1.27 12.29 7.97
CA ALA A 442 -1.14 13.31 6.91
C ALA A 442 -0.84 14.75 7.40
N GLU A 443 -0.91 15.02 8.70
CA GLU A 443 -0.45 16.29 9.31
C GLU A 443 1.05 16.23 9.74
N GLY A 444 1.74 15.10 9.49
CA GLY A 444 3.05 14.76 10.05
C GLY A 444 4.08 14.14 9.09
N GLY A 445 4.17 14.64 7.86
CA GLY A 445 5.31 14.39 6.95
C GLY A 445 5.17 13.23 5.96
N GLU A 446 5.70 13.44 4.75
CA GLU A 446 5.90 12.40 3.74
C GLU A 446 7.10 11.53 4.12
N ASP A 447 6.89 10.41 4.84
CA ASP A 447 7.72 9.17 4.77
C ASP A 447 7.27 8.09 5.77
N ALA A 448 6.10 7.47 5.53
CA ALA A 448 5.61 6.32 6.31
C ALA A 448 5.15 5.12 5.45
N GLU A 449 5.29 5.19 4.12
CA GLU A 449 4.75 4.19 3.19
C GLU A 449 5.77 3.14 2.72
N ALA A 450 7.02 3.23 3.18
CA ALA A 450 8.03 2.22 2.94
C ALA A 450 7.87 1.02 3.90
N LEU A 451 7.38 -0.11 3.39
CA LEU A 451 7.80 -1.42 3.89
C LEU A 451 9.34 -1.39 4.08
N PRO A 452 9.88 -1.73 5.26
CA PRO A 452 11.32 -1.62 5.49
C PRO A 452 12.06 -2.49 4.46
N GLY A 453 13.20 -2.00 3.96
CA GLY A 453 14.01 -2.74 2.99
C GLY A 453 14.18 -2.06 1.64
N VAL A 454 15.26 -2.44 0.96
CA VAL A 454 15.75 -1.84 -0.29
C VAL A 454 14.84 -2.21 -1.46
N GLN A 455 14.55 -1.25 -2.34
CA GLN A 455 13.88 -1.49 -3.62
C GLN A 455 14.93 -1.81 -4.70
N VAL A 456 14.76 -2.94 -5.40
CA VAL A 456 15.74 -3.49 -6.34
C VAL A 456 15.02 -3.99 -7.60
N ALA A 457 15.46 -3.58 -8.79
CA ALA A 457 14.96 -4.16 -10.04
C ALA A 457 15.54 -5.58 -10.24
N VAL A 458 14.76 -6.51 -10.81
CA VAL A 458 15.14 -7.94 -10.96
C VAL A 458 16.56 -8.15 -11.51
N ARG A 459 17.00 -7.31 -12.47
CA ARG A 459 18.34 -7.39 -13.09
C ARG A 459 19.50 -7.18 -12.10
N ALA A 460 19.28 -6.41 -11.02
CA ALA A 460 20.28 -6.14 -9.97
C ALA A 460 20.16 -7.09 -8.76
N LEU A 461 19.21 -8.03 -8.77
CA LEU A 461 18.94 -8.90 -7.63
C LEU A 461 20.12 -9.83 -7.30
N ASN A 462 20.92 -10.23 -8.29
CA ASN A 462 22.18 -10.98 -8.10
C ASN A 462 23.24 -10.16 -7.34
N ASP A 463 23.41 -8.89 -7.72
CA ASP A 463 24.40 -8.00 -7.11
C ASP A 463 24.04 -7.69 -5.64
N VAL A 464 22.74 -7.62 -5.31
CA VAL A 464 22.29 -7.42 -3.93
C VAL A 464 22.30 -8.72 -3.11
N LEU A 465 21.73 -9.82 -3.61
CA LEU A 465 21.53 -11.03 -2.79
C LEU A 465 22.75 -11.97 -2.70
N ILE A 466 23.54 -12.06 -3.77
CA ILE A 466 24.60 -13.09 -3.90
C ILE A 466 25.99 -12.46 -3.80
N ARG A 467 26.16 -11.22 -4.27
CA ARG A 467 27.42 -10.48 -4.19
C ARG A 467 27.48 -9.45 -3.04
N ASP A 468 26.33 -9.16 -2.40
CA ASP A 468 26.14 -8.11 -1.39
C ASP A 468 26.88 -6.79 -1.72
N VAL A 469 26.64 -6.27 -2.93
CA VAL A 469 27.26 -5.03 -3.42
C VAL A 469 26.76 -3.85 -2.58
N GLY A 470 27.59 -3.44 -1.63
CA GLY A 470 27.27 -2.44 -0.60
C GLY A 470 27.36 -2.96 0.84
N GLY A 471 27.50 -4.28 1.03
CA GLY A 471 27.63 -4.92 2.35
C GLY A 471 26.38 -4.81 3.22
N LEU A 472 25.21 -4.60 2.62
CA LEU A 472 23.97 -4.27 3.31
C LEU A 472 23.40 -5.50 4.06
N ILE A 473 23.48 -6.67 3.44
CA ILE A 473 23.00 -7.92 4.06
C ILE A 473 23.96 -8.31 5.20
N ALA A 474 25.27 -8.29 4.95
CA ALA A 474 26.30 -8.56 5.95
C ALA A 474 26.21 -7.59 7.15
N ALA A 475 26.08 -6.29 6.91
CA ALA A 475 25.94 -5.28 7.97
C ALA A 475 24.62 -5.41 8.75
N SER A 476 23.54 -5.89 8.12
CA SER A 476 22.27 -6.15 8.83
C SER A 476 22.36 -7.31 9.83
N GLY A 477 23.32 -8.23 9.65
CA GLY A 477 23.43 -9.48 10.41
C GLY A 477 22.37 -10.54 10.09
N LYS A 478 21.27 -10.19 9.41
CA LYS A 478 20.10 -11.06 9.17
C LYS A 478 20.23 -11.88 7.87
N TRP A 479 19.17 -12.61 7.52
CA TRP A 479 18.99 -13.25 6.20
C TRP A 479 18.04 -12.41 5.33
N PRO A 480 18.25 -12.32 4.00
CA PRO A 480 17.36 -11.58 3.11
C PRO A 480 15.98 -12.22 2.94
N LEU A 481 14.95 -11.37 2.88
CA LEU A 481 13.58 -11.70 2.47
C LEU A 481 13.26 -11.00 1.15
N VAL A 482 13.09 -11.75 0.08
CA VAL A 482 12.68 -11.24 -1.23
C VAL A 482 11.16 -11.15 -1.28
N ILE A 483 10.64 -9.93 -1.42
CA ILE A 483 9.22 -9.65 -1.60
C ILE A 483 8.99 -9.36 -3.08
N ASP A 484 8.32 -10.27 -3.78
CA ASP A 484 8.11 -10.21 -5.23
C ASP A 484 6.69 -10.62 -5.64
N THR A 485 5.81 -9.63 -5.80
CA THR A 485 4.44 -9.83 -6.29
C THR A 485 4.35 -10.14 -7.79
N SER A 486 5.48 -10.22 -8.52
CA SER A 486 5.51 -10.54 -9.96
C SER A 486 5.93 -11.97 -10.30
N GLY A 487 6.52 -12.69 -9.33
CA GLY A 487 7.13 -14.01 -9.54
C GLY A 487 8.42 -14.02 -10.38
N GLN A 488 8.87 -12.88 -10.92
CA GLN A 488 10.08 -12.81 -11.74
C GLN A 488 11.35 -13.19 -10.96
N ALA A 489 11.42 -12.89 -9.67
CA ALA A 489 12.53 -13.30 -8.80
C ALA A 489 12.50 -14.80 -8.48
N SER A 490 11.31 -15.42 -8.41
CA SER A 490 11.19 -16.87 -8.20
C SER A 490 11.71 -17.64 -9.42
N VAL A 491 11.41 -17.15 -10.63
CA VAL A 491 11.98 -17.64 -11.89
C VAL A 491 13.49 -17.37 -11.94
N PHE A 492 13.92 -16.14 -11.65
CA PHE A 492 15.32 -15.74 -11.68
C PHE A 492 16.21 -16.64 -10.80
N LEU A 493 15.83 -16.86 -9.54
CA LEU A 493 16.60 -17.65 -8.59
C LEU A 493 16.68 -19.14 -8.95
N ARG A 494 15.65 -19.71 -9.60
CA ARG A 494 15.69 -21.08 -10.15
C ARG A 494 16.71 -21.26 -11.28
N TYR A 495 17.08 -20.17 -11.96
CA TYR A 495 18.13 -20.16 -13.00
C TYR A 495 19.48 -19.60 -12.50
N GLN A 496 19.59 -19.21 -11.23
CA GLN A 496 20.88 -18.99 -10.57
C GLN A 496 21.39 -20.29 -9.93
N ASP A 497 22.67 -20.33 -9.57
CA ASP A 497 23.29 -21.48 -8.90
C ASP A 497 22.92 -21.57 -7.41
N THR A 498 21.62 -21.69 -7.14
CA THR A 498 21.01 -21.75 -5.80
C THR A 498 20.24 -23.06 -5.61
N ASN A 499 20.07 -23.47 -4.36
CA ASN A 499 19.33 -24.69 -4.02
C ASN A 499 17.90 -24.33 -3.62
N TYR A 500 16.93 -24.69 -4.46
CA TYR A 500 15.58 -24.13 -4.40
C TYR A 500 14.57 -25.09 -3.74
N VAL A 501 14.05 -24.70 -2.58
CA VAL A 501 12.98 -25.39 -1.84
C VAL A 501 11.68 -24.60 -1.99
N ASN A 502 10.60 -25.27 -2.37
CA ASN A 502 9.25 -24.69 -2.41
C ASN A 502 8.47 -25.25 -1.23
N ALA A 503 8.00 -24.37 -0.34
CA ALA A 503 7.29 -24.74 0.88
C ALA A 503 5.92 -25.38 0.63
N LEU A 504 5.25 -25.06 -0.49
CA LEU A 504 4.00 -25.70 -0.89
C LEU A 504 4.18 -27.07 -1.55
N ASN A 505 5.41 -27.46 -1.91
CA ASN A 505 5.67 -28.78 -2.49
C ASN A 505 6.04 -29.79 -1.40
N SER A 506 5.10 -30.68 -1.06
CA SER A 506 5.29 -31.75 -0.07
C SER A 506 6.59 -32.54 -0.27
N ARG A 507 6.98 -32.84 -1.52
CA ARG A 507 8.23 -33.57 -1.83
C ARG A 507 9.51 -32.81 -1.49
N HIS A 508 9.47 -31.47 -1.51
CA HIS A 508 10.62 -30.64 -1.13
C HIS A 508 10.70 -30.47 0.40
N MET A 509 9.56 -30.60 1.08
CA MET A 509 9.41 -30.49 2.53
C MET A 509 9.42 -31.84 3.27
N GLU A 510 9.51 -32.96 2.57
CA GLU A 510 9.86 -34.26 3.16
C GLU A 510 11.14 -34.12 4.00
N PRO A 511 11.18 -34.61 5.26
CA PRO A 511 12.32 -34.37 6.15
C PRO A 511 13.66 -34.85 5.60
N HIS A 512 13.66 -35.90 4.77
CA HIS A 512 14.85 -36.39 4.09
C HIS A 512 15.37 -35.41 3.01
N MET A 513 14.45 -34.84 2.21
CA MET A 513 14.78 -33.93 1.11
C MET A 513 15.18 -32.54 1.61
N LEU A 514 14.44 -32.00 2.58
CA LEU A 514 14.76 -30.72 3.22
C LEU A 514 16.15 -30.73 3.86
N ARG A 515 16.47 -31.82 4.59
CA ARG A 515 17.78 -32.08 5.22
C ARG A 515 18.92 -32.15 4.21
N ARG A 516 18.75 -32.93 3.13
CA ARG A 516 19.78 -33.06 2.07
C ARG A 516 19.95 -31.77 1.27
N SER A 517 18.88 -31.01 1.06
CA SER A 517 18.95 -29.68 0.46
C SER A 517 19.83 -28.75 1.32
N LEU A 518 19.53 -28.61 2.62
CA LEU A 518 20.30 -27.78 3.55
C LEU A 518 21.78 -28.21 3.63
N LEU A 519 22.05 -29.51 3.78
CA LEU A 519 23.42 -30.05 3.79
C LEU A 519 24.18 -29.79 2.49
N GLY A 520 23.55 -29.98 1.33
CA GLY A 520 24.15 -29.71 0.02
C GLY A 520 24.53 -28.23 -0.12
N SER A 521 23.64 -27.32 0.27
CA SER A 521 23.89 -25.87 0.25
C SER A 521 25.08 -25.49 1.12
N ILE A 522 25.17 -26.02 2.35
CA ILE A 522 26.29 -25.77 3.28
C ILE A 522 27.60 -26.37 2.75
N ARG A 523 27.59 -27.60 2.20
CA ARG A 523 28.75 -28.31 1.64
C ARG A 523 29.38 -27.58 0.46
N TYR A 524 28.55 -26.98 -0.41
CA TYR A 524 29.03 -26.22 -1.57
C TYR A 524 29.19 -24.72 -1.32
N GLY A 525 28.65 -24.19 -0.21
CA GLY A 525 28.63 -22.75 0.08
C GLY A 525 27.69 -21.97 -0.84
N LYS A 526 26.57 -22.60 -1.25
CA LYS A 526 25.56 -22.01 -2.13
C LYS A 526 24.41 -21.44 -1.32
N ALA A 527 23.70 -20.47 -1.89
CA ALA A 527 22.47 -19.97 -1.29
C ALA A 527 21.35 -21.03 -1.37
N MET A 528 20.66 -21.23 -0.26
CA MET A 528 19.40 -21.97 -0.19
C MET A 528 18.24 -20.98 -0.31
N VAL A 529 17.34 -21.21 -1.25
CA VAL A 529 16.14 -20.38 -1.45
C VAL A 529 14.93 -21.13 -0.89
N LEU A 530 14.22 -20.51 0.06
CA LEU A 530 12.96 -20.98 0.62
C LEU A 530 11.81 -20.15 0.05
N ASP A 531 11.14 -20.68 -0.96
CA ASP A 531 9.97 -20.09 -1.62
C ASP A 531 8.69 -20.42 -0.84
N LEU A 532 8.10 -19.41 -0.20
CA LEU A 532 6.81 -19.49 0.50
C LEU A 532 5.60 -19.25 -0.43
N GLN A 533 5.86 -18.84 -1.68
CA GLN A 533 4.85 -18.44 -2.66
C GLN A 533 3.94 -17.31 -2.11
N ASP A 534 2.66 -17.35 -2.42
CA ASP A 534 1.62 -16.38 -2.03
C ASP A 534 1.02 -16.63 -0.63
N CYS A 535 1.31 -17.79 -0.01
CA CYS A 535 0.74 -18.23 1.26
C CYS A 535 1.62 -17.86 2.47
N ASP A 536 1.03 -17.39 3.57
CA ASP A 536 1.76 -17.20 4.83
C ASP A 536 1.96 -18.52 5.58
N LEU A 537 2.89 -19.34 5.08
CA LEU A 537 3.31 -20.59 5.70
C LEU A 537 4.28 -20.38 6.88
N TRP A 538 4.68 -19.14 7.20
CA TRP A 538 5.70 -18.87 8.21
C TRP A 538 5.39 -19.45 9.61
N PRO A 539 4.13 -19.45 10.10
CA PRO A 539 3.77 -20.10 11.36
C PRO A 539 3.90 -21.64 11.35
N GLU A 540 3.91 -22.27 10.17
CA GLU A 540 4.02 -23.73 10.01
C GLU A 540 5.46 -24.19 9.73
N MET A 541 6.31 -23.33 9.16
CA MET A 541 7.73 -23.63 8.90
C MET A 541 8.50 -24.20 10.10
N PRO A 542 8.38 -23.71 11.36
CA PRO A 542 9.03 -24.33 12.50
C PRO A 542 8.67 -25.82 12.65
N ARG A 543 7.37 -26.16 12.58
CA ARG A 543 6.88 -27.56 12.70
C ARG A 543 7.38 -28.47 11.58
N MET A 544 7.61 -27.92 10.38
CA MET A 544 8.09 -28.69 9.23
C MET A 544 9.61 -28.93 9.30
N PHE A 545 10.38 -27.95 9.78
CA PHE A 545 11.81 -28.13 10.06
C PHE A 545 12.05 -29.01 11.31
N ASP A 546 11.19 -28.97 12.32
CA ASP A 546 11.30 -29.78 13.53
C ASP A 546 11.18 -31.29 13.26
N GLN A 547 10.53 -31.70 12.15
CA GLN A 547 10.50 -33.10 11.68
C GLN A 547 11.89 -33.61 11.22
N VAL A 548 12.82 -32.70 10.91
CA VAL A 548 14.23 -33.04 10.65
C VAL A 548 15.01 -33.10 11.96
N GLN A 549 14.90 -32.03 12.76
CA GLN A 549 15.56 -31.88 14.06
C GLN A 549 14.87 -30.73 14.83
N PRO A 550 14.48 -30.91 16.11
CA PRO A 550 13.85 -29.85 16.89
C PRO A 550 14.71 -28.58 16.99
N GLY A 551 14.10 -27.42 16.73
CA GLY A 551 14.76 -26.12 16.77
C GLY A 551 15.65 -25.81 15.56
N LEU A 552 15.60 -26.60 14.48
CA LEU A 552 16.48 -26.44 13.32
C LEU A 552 16.30 -25.10 12.61
N LEU A 553 15.05 -24.64 12.41
CA LEU A 553 14.78 -23.37 11.74
C LEU A 553 15.32 -22.17 12.56
N ALA A 554 15.07 -22.14 13.87
CA ALA A 554 15.63 -21.12 14.75
C ALA A 554 17.17 -21.15 14.74
N SER A 555 17.75 -22.35 14.83
CA SER A 555 19.21 -22.55 14.78
C SER A 555 19.85 -22.06 13.46
N LEU A 556 19.10 -22.11 12.36
CA LEU A 556 19.49 -21.62 11.04
C LEU A 556 19.30 -20.10 10.89
N MET A 557 18.20 -19.54 11.41
CA MET A 557 17.92 -18.10 11.39
C MET A 557 18.95 -17.32 12.21
N ASP A 558 19.28 -17.79 13.42
CA ASP A 558 20.33 -17.20 14.28
C ASP A 558 21.75 -17.52 13.81
N LYS A 559 21.91 -18.11 12.61
CA LYS A 559 23.18 -18.57 11.98
C LYS A 559 23.98 -19.59 12.82
N SER A 560 23.44 -19.99 13.96
CA SER A 560 24.11 -20.78 14.99
C SER A 560 24.48 -22.20 14.51
N LEU A 561 23.70 -22.78 13.59
CA LEU A 561 23.95 -24.09 12.96
C LEU A 561 25.30 -24.16 12.23
N LEU A 562 25.79 -23.02 11.73
CA LEU A 562 27.07 -22.89 11.03
C LEU A 562 28.26 -22.82 12.01
N ALA A 563 28.01 -22.50 13.27
CA ALA A 563 29.04 -22.34 14.31
C ALA A 563 29.27 -23.64 15.09
N GLY A 564 30.53 -24.10 15.13
CA GLY A 564 30.95 -25.27 15.90
C GLY A 564 30.52 -26.61 15.30
N GLU A 565 30.57 -26.74 13.98
CA GLU A 565 30.21 -27.96 13.21
C GLU A 565 28.79 -28.52 13.50
N ARG A 566 27.85 -27.72 14.03
CA ARG A 566 26.52 -28.23 14.44
C ARG A 566 25.70 -28.83 13.30
N TYR A 567 25.92 -28.40 12.05
CA TYR A 567 25.38 -29.05 10.85
C TYR A 567 25.73 -30.55 10.74
N ALA A 568 26.81 -31.01 11.38
CA ALA A 568 27.19 -32.42 11.37
C ALA A 568 26.18 -33.34 12.09
N SER A 569 25.29 -32.79 12.93
CA SER A 569 24.16 -33.54 13.51
C SER A 569 23.06 -33.90 12.49
N LEU A 570 23.07 -33.29 11.30
CA LEU A 570 22.13 -33.59 10.21
C LEU A 570 22.64 -34.69 9.28
N ILE A 571 23.94 -35.03 9.31
CA ILE A 571 24.57 -36.03 8.43
C ILE A 571 24.17 -37.43 8.89
N ARG A 572 23.72 -38.29 7.96
CA ARG A 572 23.35 -39.69 8.21
C ARG A 572 24.32 -40.62 7.50
N VAL A 573 24.49 -41.83 8.05
CA VAL A 573 25.32 -42.89 7.45
C VAL A 573 24.85 -43.25 6.02
N GLU A 574 23.55 -43.08 5.76
CA GLU A 574 22.88 -43.29 4.47
C GLU A 574 23.25 -42.26 3.38
N ASP A 575 23.86 -41.11 3.71
CA ASP A 575 24.17 -40.06 2.74
C ASP A 575 25.40 -40.38 1.85
N GLY A 576 26.23 -41.33 2.26
CA GLY A 576 27.47 -41.74 1.58
C GLY A 576 28.68 -40.83 1.82
N GLU A 577 29.86 -41.29 1.40
CA GLU A 577 31.19 -40.64 1.56
C GLU A 577 31.25 -39.19 1.02
N GLU A 578 30.30 -38.83 0.16
CA GLU A 578 30.11 -37.46 -0.31
C GLU A 578 29.86 -36.46 0.82
N TYR A 579 29.15 -36.88 1.88
CA TYR A 579 28.78 -36.05 3.03
C TYR A 579 29.68 -36.32 4.26
N ASP A 580 30.85 -36.95 4.07
CA ASP A 580 31.88 -37.02 5.10
C ASP A 580 32.25 -35.62 5.61
N LYS A 581 32.53 -35.51 6.93
CA LYS A 581 32.95 -34.25 7.57
C LYS A 581 34.10 -33.56 6.83
N ASN A 582 35.06 -34.35 6.34
CA ASN A 582 36.24 -33.90 5.60
C ASN A 582 35.93 -33.23 4.24
N LYS A 583 34.68 -33.28 3.76
CA LYS A 583 34.23 -32.65 2.50
C LYS A 583 33.64 -31.25 2.73
N PHE A 584 33.39 -30.86 3.99
CA PHE A 584 32.91 -29.53 4.35
C PHE A 584 34.08 -28.57 4.57
N GLN A 585 34.14 -27.49 3.79
CA GLN A 585 35.21 -26.49 3.89
C GLN A 585 34.71 -25.26 4.65
N GLU A 586 35.47 -24.79 5.64
CA GLU A 586 35.10 -23.63 6.48
C GLU A 586 34.80 -22.36 5.65
N SER A 587 35.54 -22.15 4.57
CA SER A 587 35.31 -21.07 3.61
C SER A 587 33.97 -21.16 2.90
N ARG A 588 33.46 -22.37 2.63
CA ARG A 588 32.14 -22.61 2.02
C ARG A 588 31.01 -22.49 3.04
N ILE A 589 31.22 -22.99 4.25
CA ILE A 589 30.27 -22.82 5.38
C ILE A 589 30.05 -21.32 5.65
N LYS A 590 31.11 -20.51 5.57
CA LYS A 590 31.05 -19.04 5.68
C LYS A 590 30.42 -18.33 4.46
N ALA A 591 30.33 -18.99 3.30
CA ALA A 591 29.70 -18.46 2.09
C ALA A 591 28.22 -18.90 1.91
N PHE A 592 27.75 -19.86 2.71
CA PHE A 592 26.35 -20.29 2.71
C PHE A 592 25.41 -19.11 3.04
N GLY A 593 24.33 -19.00 2.25
CA GLY A 593 23.26 -18.03 2.48
C GLY A 593 21.90 -18.72 2.58
N LEU A 594 21.00 -18.18 3.43
CA LEU A 594 19.57 -18.45 3.33
C LEU A 594 18.87 -17.23 2.72
N ILE A 595 18.03 -17.45 1.71
CA ILE A 595 17.16 -16.46 1.09
C ILE A 595 15.72 -16.95 1.28
N VAL A 596 14.87 -16.15 1.93
CA VAL A 596 13.41 -16.42 1.95
C VAL A 596 12.78 -15.63 0.81
N LEU A 597 11.83 -16.22 0.07
CA LEU A 597 11.08 -15.55 -0.99
C LEU A 597 9.59 -15.68 -0.74
N THR A 598 8.84 -14.60 -0.99
CA THR A 598 7.37 -14.61 -0.95
C THR A 598 6.78 -13.66 -2.00
N ALA A 599 5.63 -14.06 -2.55
CA ALA A 599 4.76 -13.23 -3.38
C ALA A 599 3.71 -12.46 -2.57
N ALA A 600 3.62 -12.69 -1.26
CA ALA A 600 2.70 -11.98 -0.38
C ALA A 600 3.04 -10.48 -0.33
N ARG A 601 2.10 -9.63 -0.75
CA ARG A 601 2.24 -8.16 -0.80
C ARG A 601 2.54 -7.53 0.57
N MET A 602 2.16 -8.20 1.65
CA MET A 602 2.48 -7.87 3.04
C MET A 602 2.92 -9.18 3.74
N PRO A 603 4.23 -9.44 3.87
CA PRO A 603 4.70 -10.63 4.59
C PRO A 603 4.42 -10.57 6.09
N ASN A 604 4.49 -11.73 6.75
CA ASN A 604 4.27 -11.85 8.20
C ASN A 604 5.18 -10.89 9.01
N PRO A 605 4.65 -10.13 10.00
CA PRO A 605 5.45 -9.22 10.82
C PRO A 605 6.62 -9.88 11.55
N GLN A 606 6.50 -11.14 11.96
CA GLN A 606 7.59 -11.89 12.63
C GLN A 606 8.72 -12.21 11.65
N LEU A 607 8.38 -12.58 10.42
CA LEU A 607 9.34 -12.82 9.34
C LEU A 607 10.07 -11.51 8.97
N LEU A 608 9.34 -10.39 8.81
CA LEU A 608 9.91 -9.07 8.58
C LEU A 608 10.84 -8.61 9.72
N ALA A 609 10.51 -8.92 10.97
CA ALA A 609 11.37 -8.61 12.11
C ALA A 609 12.68 -9.41 12.13
N GLN A 610 12.66 -10.67 11.68
CA GLN A 610 13.83 -11.56 11.68
C GLN A 610 14.70 -11.48 10.42
N THR A 611 14.22 -10.89 9.33
CA THR A 611 14.91 -10.81 8.04
C THR A 611 15.33 -9.39 7.64
N TYR A 612 16.08 -9.27 6.55
CA TYR A 612 16.35 -8.02 5.85
C TYR A 612 15.56 -8.00 4.54
N ALA A 613 14.47 -7.22 4.48
CA ALA A 613 13.60 -7.24 3.33
C ALA A 613 14.23 -6.55 2.10
N VAL A 614 13.96 -7.14 0.93
CA VAL A 614 14.40 -6.69 -0.40
C VAL A 614 13.17 -6.74 -1.30
N ARG A 615 12.70 -5.58 -1.74
CA ARG A 615 11.48 -5.43 -2.54
C ARG A 615 11.81 -5.41 -4.01
N VAL A 616 11.20 -6.32 -4.77
CA VAL A 616 11.41 -6.40 -6.22
C VAL A 616 10.54 -5.34 -6.92
N MET A 617 11.21 -4.42 -7.62
CA MET A 617 10.53 -3.40 -8.41
C MET A 617 10.11 -3.98 -9.77
N ILE A 618 8.80 -3.98 -10.01
CA ILE A 618 8.23 -4.22 -11.34
C ILE A 618 8.51 -2.96 -12.17
N THR A 619 9.41 -3.08 -13.15
CA THR A 619 9.51 -2.11 -14.25
C THR A 619 8.46 -2.47 -15.28
N GLU A 620 7.43 -1.62 -15.40
CA GLU A 620 6.49 -1.63 -16.53
C GLU A 620 7.21 -1.36 -17.87
#